data_AF-A0A2N1TPA7-F1
#
_entry.id   AF-A0A2N1TPA7-F1
#
_cell.length_a   1.000
_cell.length_b   1.000
_cell.length_c   1.000
_cell.angle_alpha   90.00
_cell.angle_beta   90.00
_cell.angle_gamma   90.00
#
_symmetry.space_group_name_H-M   'P 1'
#
loop_
_entity.id
_entity.type
_entity.pdbx_description
1 polymer ?
#
loop_
_entity_poly.entity_id
_entity_poly.type
_entity_poly.pdbx_seq_one_letter_code
_entity_poly.pdbx_strand_id
1 'polypeptide(L)'
;MNSILMIVIAVVILLLVFVMFSLDDQEEETGFLSDENDDKQDKIEETAVPEKLVTAAVREDHVEKTPLESRPEPVKAVEKAALRHIDRQDAAEKVSLLEVGGEEDMRLRIMLDQRLAAPADAEERDAVVAAVQIRFPEEVLADRDGFLKLIRRAEAVFDKPFSFDYSCFAGSQLDRIWVFGRDEGRDDALFEALVVAFEVVSRFKRTLETDSILRDSRARVAVGLAMGRLIKVGRGMVSEPTWVGKPAYLAETLAEAAGDFSIYVNEDIHKAALSLFDFREWKPVKLRSPLPPLPVYELIGWNKPEEIASFASHKDAYARRAVAVAYRYLELDAKMQPLVELIGDADEKVALEALETVKVIGNEHALGLLKRIFPETQDPIFRSAIIDAFASIGRNEVIPVILGSTKEVSWKVRLAAARALPKLAGNDSLKHLEHLLSDPDGAVKASVNGSFYRATGKKEYLDALSELNTDLSKRTRKAAADELLDTESDVALKTVIASFSEQEMELQKHILRRLEFSKSKILYQCFLSIFKTSGEKIRPFIVEAVRRAGLVN
;
A
#
# COMPACT_ATOMS: atom_id res chain seq x y z
N MET A 1 29.55 27.54 -40.08
CA MET A 1 28.13 27.54 -39.66
C MET A 1 27.56 26.13 -39.60
N ASN A 2 27.35 25.42 -40.72
CA ASN A 2 26.51 24.21 -40.79
C ASN A 2 26.80 23.12 -39.72
N SER A 3 28.07 22.85 -39.38
CA SER A 3 28.40 21.85 -38.35
C SER A 3 27.87 22.23 -36.95
N ILE A 4 28.02 23.51 -36.54
CA ILE A 4 27.49 24.01 -35.27
C ILE A 4 25.96 23.96 -35.29
N LEU A 5 25.33 24.30 -36.42
CA LEU A 5 23.87 24.23 -36.57
C LEU A 5 23.36 22.79 -36.42
N MET A 6 24.03 21.80 -37.00
CA MET A 6 23.67 20.39 -36.83
C MET A 6 23.88 19.89 -35.40
N ILE A 7 24.94 20.32 -34.70
CA ILE A 7 25.14 20.00 -33.28
C ILE A 7 24.02 20.61 -32.42
N VAL A 8 23.66 21.88 -32.64
CA VAL A 8 22.55 22.53 -31.92
C VAL A 8 21.22 21.83 -32.21
N ILE A 9 20.93 21.45 -33.46
CA ILE A 9 19.72 20.69 -33.80
C ILE A 9 19.71 19.32 -33.11
N ALA A 10 20.82 18.59 -33.11
CA ALA A 10 20.92 17.29 -32.43
C ALA A 10 20.73 17.42 -30.91
N VAL A 11 21.32 18.44 -30.28
CA VAL A 11 21.14 18.72 -28.85
C VAL A 11 19.70 19.13 -28.53
N VAL A 12 19.05 19.94 -29.39
CA VAL A 12 17.64 20.33 -29.21
C VAL A 12 16.69 19.14 -29.39
N ILE A 13 16.94 18.24 -30.36
CA ILE A 13 16.17 17.00 -30.50
C ILE A 13 16.36 16.11 -29.27
N LEU A 14 17.58 15.93 -28.79
CA LEU A 14 17.87 15.11 -27.61
C LEU A 14 17.26 15.70 -26.33
N LEU A 15 17.26 17.03 -26.18
CA LEU A 15 16.52 17.73 -25.11
C LEU A 15 15.00 17.57 -25.24
N LEU A 16 14.43 17.69 -26.44
CA LEU A 16 12.98 17.49 -26.65
C LEU A 16 12.56 16.05 -26.33
N VAL A 17 13.36 15.06 -26.73
CA VAL A 17 13.14 13.64 -26.38
C VAL A 17 13.26 13.43 -24.86
N PHE A 18 14.26 14.02 -24.21
CA PHE A 18 14.42 13.95 -22.76
C PHE A 18 13.27 14.62 -22.00
N VAL A 19 12.80 15.79 -22.45
CA VAL A 19 11.64 16.49 -21.87
C VAL A 19 10.36 15.70 -22.10
N MET A 20 10.16 15.09 -23.27
CA MET A 20 8.99 14.24 -23.54
C MET A 20 8.96 13.02 -22.60
N PHE A 21 10.07 12.30 -22.45
CA PHE A 21 10.17 11.21 -21.48
C PHE A 21 10.02 11.68 -20.02
N SER A 22 10.53 12.87 -19.68
CA SER A 22 10.41 13.44 -18.33
C SER A 22 8.99 13.92 -17.99
N LEU A 23 8.13 14.19 -18.98
CA LEU A 23 6.71 14.49 -18.79
C LEU A 23 5.88 13.19 -18.77
N ASP A 24 6.16 12.23 -19.67
CA ASP A 24 5.56 10.89 -19.64
C ASP A 24 5.84 10.13 -18.31
N ASP A 25 7.03 10.30 -17.71
CA ASP A 25 7.35 9.72 -16.39
C ASP A 25 6.65 10.49 -15.23
N GLN A 26 6.17 11.74 -15.43
CA GLN A 26 5.31 12.43 -14.45
C GLN A 26 3.82 12.05 -14.59
N GLU A 27 3.38 11.67 -15.80
CA GLU A 27 2.11 10.97 -16.08
C GLU A 27 2.02 9.52 -15.49
N GLU A 28 3.04 9.10 -14.73
CA GLU A 28 3.01 7.92 -13.85
C GLU A 28 3.51 8.19 -12.40
N GLU A 29 4.08 9.37 -12.11
CA GLU A 29 4.17 9.87 -10.71
C GLU A 29 2.79 10.31 -10.22
N THR A 30 1.98 10.89 -11.12
CA THR A 30 0.52 10.78 -11.07
C THR A 30 0.12 9.33 -11.37
N GLY A 31 0.09 8.52 -10.32
CA GLY A 31 -0.15 7.09 -10.43
C GLY A 31 -1.56 6.77 -10.93
N PHE A 32 -1.74 5.53 -11.43
CA PHE A 32 -3.04 4.89 -11.59
C PHE A 32 -3.63 4.66 -10.17
N LEU A 33 -4.14 5.76 -9.59
CA LEU A 33 -4.20 6.10 -8.15
C LEU A 33 -2.86 6.50 -7.49
N SER A 34 -2.35 7.73 -7.74
CA SER A 34 -1.73 8.60 -6.69
C SER A 34 -1.34 10.00 -7.20
N ASP A 35 -1.96 11.05 -6.64
CA ASP A 35 -1.39 12.36 -6.23
C ASP A 35 -0.56 13.26 -7.19
N GLU A 36 -0.96 14.53 -7.30
CA GLU A 36 -0.15 15.66 -7.84
C GLU A 36 -0.21 16.88 -6.90
N ASN A 37 0.81 17.75 -6.90
CA ASN A 37 0.94 18.89 -5.97
C ASN A 37 0.49 20.21 -6.60
N ASP A 38 -0.50 20.88 -6.00
CA ASP A 38 -1.05 22.17 -6.45
C ASP A 38 -0.41 23.36 -5.69
N ASP A 39 0.83 23.72 -6.05
CA ASP A 39 1.67 24.71 -5.36
C ASP A 39 1.19 26.18 -5.57
N LYS A 40 0.16 26.57 -4.80
CA LYS A 40 -0.38 27.93 -4.81
C LYS A 40 0.49 28.92 -4.02
N GLN A 41 1.46 29.51 -4.72
CA GLN A 41 2.27 30.63 -4.26
C GLN A 41 1.44 31.90 -4.02
N ASP A 42 0.89 32.05 -2.81
CA ASP A 42 0.28 33.30 -2.37
C ASP A 42 1.38 34.32 -1.98
N LYS A 43 1.27 35.54 -2.52
CA LYS A 43 2.33 36.56 -2.43
C LYS A 43 2.16 37.43 -1.19
N ILE A 44 3.23 37.61 -0.43
CA ILE A 44 3.37 38.73 0.51
C ILE A 44 4.69 39.45 0.22
N GLU A 45 4.64 40.79 0.20
CA GLU A 45 5.62 41.64 -0.47
C GLU A 45 6.87 41.93 0.37
N GLU A 46 8.03 42.03 -0.30
CA GLU A 46 9.23 42.63 0.30
C GLU A 46 9.03 44.13 0.56
N THR A 47 9.23 44.57 1.80
CA THR A 47 9.57 45.98 2.10
C THR A 47 10.77 46.01 3.05
N ALA A 48 11.68 46.97 2.83
CA ALA A 48 13.09 46.78 3.18
C ALA A 48 13.65 47.85 4.14
N VAL A 49 14.32 47.37 5.21
CA VAL A 49 15.68 47.80 5.64
C VAL A 49 15.87 49.27 6.15
N PRO A 50 16.70 49.58 7.17
CA PRO A 50 16.99 48.92 8.47
C PRO A 50 16.97 49.96 9.66
N GLU A 51 17.45 49.60 10.87
CA GLU A 51 18.50 50.33 11.65
C GLU A 51 18.53 50.02 13.17
N LYS A 52 19.76 49.86 13.68
CA LYS A 52 20.34 50.28 14.99
C LYS A 52 19.52 50.28 16.31
N LEU A 53 20.00 49.43 17.24
CA LEU A 53 20.76 49.78 18.48
C LEU A 53 20.16 50.69 19.60
N VAL A 54 20.62 50.45 20.84
CA VAL A 54 20.61 51.32 22.07
C VAL A 54 19.53 51.08 23.15
N THR A 55 19.88 50.22 24.11
CA THR A 55 19.76 50.28 25.61
C THR A 55 18.56 50.89 26.37
N ALA A 56 18.30 50.27 27.53
CA ALA A 56 17.87 50.89 28.82
C ALA A 56 16.41 51.39 28.97
N ALA A 57 15.83 51.49 30.18
CA ALA A 57 16.09 50.81 31.47
C ALA A 57 14.92 51.08 32.47
N VAL A 58 14.79 50.21 33.48
CA VAL A 58 14.21 50.46 34.83
C VAL A 58 12.83 51.13 34.96
N ARG A 59 11.91 50.43 35.63
CA ARG A 59 11.17 51.01 36.76
C ARG A 59 10.79 49.94 37.79
N GLU A 60 11.30 50.11 39.00
CA GLU A 60 10.88 49.38 40.20
C GLU A 60 9.85 50.22 40.96
N ASP A 61 9.02 49.57 41.77
CA ASP A 61 8.50 50.16 43.02
C ASP A 61 8.29 49.03 44.04
N HIS A 62 8.69 49.27 45.30
CA HIS A 62 8.51 48.35 46.45
C HIS A 62 7.10 48.56 47.09
N VAL A 63 6.59 47.89 48.14
CA VAL A 63 7.09 47.08 49.30
C VAL A 63 5.96 46.05 49.67
N GLU A 64 5.83 45.21 50.72
CA GLU A 64 6.47 44.84 52.01
C GLU A 64 5.85 43.47 52.47
N LYS A 65 6.48 42.47 53.13
CA LYS A 65 7.88 42.09 53.42
C LYS A 65 8.02 40.56 53.68
N THR A 66 9.27 40.16 53.93
CA THR A 66 9.84 38.88 54.43
C THR A 66 9.45 38.53 55.90
N PRO A 67 9.80 37.35 56.52
CA PRO A 67 11.17 36.80 56.60
C PRO A 67 11.38 35.26 56.69
N LEU A 68 12.67 34.91 56.88
CA LEU A 68 13.28 33.62 57.25
C LEU A 68 13.59 32.63 56.11
N GLU A 69 14.80 32.08 55.99
CA GLU A 69 16.13 32.62 56.37
C GLU A 69 17.22 31.89 55.56
N SER A 70 18.26 32.57 55.10
CA SER A 70 19.41 31.92 54.47
C SER A 70 20.72 32.66 54.76
N ARG A 71 21.77 31.90 55.07
CA ARG A 71 23.17 32.38 55.15
C ARG A 71 24.01 31.63 54.11
N PRO A 72 24.84 32.33 53.32
CA PRO A 72 25.70 31.70 52.32
C PRO A 72 27.05 31.29 52.91
N GLU A 73 27.64 30.22 52.38
CA GLU A 73 29.07 29.91 52.53
C GLU A 73 29.69 29.47 51.19
N PRO A 74 31.03 29.57 51.02
CA PRO A 74 31.61 29.91 49.72
C PRO A 74 31.95 28.73 48.81
N VAL A 75 32.04 29.03 47.52
CA VAL A 75 32.48 28.12 46.44
C VAL A 75 33.87 27.56 46.75
N LYS A 76 33.97 26.23 46.89
CA LYS A 76 35.24 25.49 46.79
C LYS A 76 35.43 24.96 45.37
N ALA A 77 36.69 24.77 44.99
CA ALA A 77 37.06 24.35 43.63
C ALA A 77 36.48 22.98 43.29
N VAL A 78 36.07 22.82 42.02
CA VAL A 78 35.62 21.53 41.48
C VAL A 78 36.82 20.60 41.36
N GLU A 79 36.88 19.57 42.20
CA GLU A 79 37.83 18.47 42.02
C GLU A 79 37.58 17.80 40.67
N LYS A 80 38.67 17.48 39.94
CA LYS A 80 38.55 16.74 38.69
C LYS A 80 37.99 15.36 39.00
N ALA A 81 36.78 15.08 38.51
CA ALA A 81 36.17 13.76 38.61
C ALA A 81 37.15 12.69 38.12
N ALA A 82 37.40 11.67 38.96
CA ALA A 82 38.39 10.65 38.67
C ALA A 82 38.04 9.90 37.38
N LEU A 83 38.96 9.90 36.42
CA LEU A 83 38.91 9.02 35.25
C LEU A 83 38.87 7.58 35.74
N ARG A 84 37.69 6.95 35.65
CA ARG A 84 37.58 5.49 35.78
C ARG A 84 38.40 4.88 34.66
N HIS A 85 39.54 4.28 35.00
CA HIS A 85 40.21 3.36 34.11
C HIS A 85 39.26 2.20 33.82
N ILE A 86 38.68 2.20 32.61
CA ILE A 86 38.05 1.01 32.06
C ILE A 86 39.21 0.08 31.75
N ASP A 87 39.30 -1.03 32.48
CA ASP A 87 40.33 -2.03 32.26
C ASP A 87 40.11 -2.63 30.86
N ARG A 88 41.07 -2.45 29.96
CA ARG A 88 41.00 -3.06 28.63
C ARG A 88 41.40 -4.51 28.78
N GLN A 89 40.40 -5.38 28.92
CA GLN A 89 40.58 -6.83 28.82
C GLN A 89 41.44 -7.18 27.60
N ASP A 90 42.28 -8.20 27.76
CA ASP A 90 43.37 -8.50 26.84
C ASP A 90 42.94 -8.63 25.37
N ALA A 91 43.84 -8.22 24.48
CA ALA A 91 43.63 -8.23 23.03
C ALA A 91 43.51 -9.65 22.39
N ALA A 92 43.28 -10.67 23.21
CA ALA A 92 42.94 -12.04 22.82
C ALA A 92 41.45 -12.17 22.46
N GLU A 93 40.54 -11.49 23.17
CA GLU A 93 39.11 -11.42 22.80
C GLU A 93 38.84 -10.28 21.82
N LYS A 94 39.47 -10.37 20.63
CA LYS A 94 38.94 -9.69 19.46
C LYS A 94 37.63 -10.36 19.07
N VAL A 95 36.51 -9.84 19.56
CA VAL A 95 35.23 -9.96 18.86
C VAL A 95 35.49 -9.58 17.41
N SER A 96 35.24 -10.51 16.48
CA SER A 96 35.35 -10.23 15.05
C SER A 96 34.41 -9.08 14.74
N LEU A 97 34.97 -7.96 14.27
CA LEU A 97 34.17 -6.88 13.72
C LEU A 97 33.34 -7.49 12.60
N LEU A 98 32.02 -7.56 12.79
CA LEU A 98 31.13 -8.22 11.83
C LEU A 98 31.35 -7.61 10.45
N GLU A 99 31.52 -8.45 9.43
CA GLU A 99 31.62 -7.97 8.06
C GLU A 99 30.32 -7.24 7.72
N VAL A 100 30.41 -5.91 7.52
CA VAL A 100 29.26 -5.03 7.35
C VAL A 100 28.62 -5.28 5.97
N GLY A 101 27.44 -5.86 5.95
CA GLY A 101 26.82 -6.47 4.75
C GLY A 101 26.96 -8.01 4.68
N GLY A 102 27.61 -8.65 5.64
CA GLY A 102 27.78 -10.10 5.72
C GLY A 102 26.53 -10.84 6.20
N GLU A 103 26.56 -12.18 6.12
CA GLU A 103 25.46 -13.04 6.60
C GLU A 103 25.26 -12.93 8.13
N GLU A 104 26.35 -12.73 8.87
CA GLU A 104 26.30 -12.51 10.32
C GLU A 104 25.78 -11.13 10.70
N ASP A 105 26.12 -10.07 9.96
CA ASP A 105 25.52 -8.74 10.11
C ASP A 105 24.02 -8.77 9.81
N MET A 106 23.62 -9.44 8.73
CA MET A 106 22.21 -9.64 8.39
C MET A 106 21.44 -10.38 9.49
N ARG A 107 21.97 -11.51 10.00
CA ARG A 107 21.40 -12.23 11.15
C ARG A 107 21.38 -11.37 12.41
N LEU A 108 22.43 -10.61 12.69
CA LEU A 108 22.50 -9.75 13.86
C LEU A 108 21.45 -8.64 13.79
N ARG A 109 21.19 -8.03 12.62
CA ARG A 109 20.13 -7.02 12.48
C ARG A 109 18.73 -7.63 12.64
N ILE A 110 18.50 -8.84 12.09
CA ILE A 110 17.25 -9.60 12.32
C ILE A 110 17.03 -9.88 13.82
N MET A 111 18.08 -10.23 14.56
CA MET A 111 18.02 -10.49 16.02
C MET A 111 17.97 -9.22 16.87
N LEU A 112 18.67 -8.14 16.50
CA LEU A 112 18.65 -6.87 17.24
C LEU A 112 17.26 -6.24 17.23
N ASP A 113 16.53 -6.39 16.13
CA ASP A 113 15.16 -5.91 15.99
C ASP A 113 14.13 -6.74 16.79
N GLN A 114 14.53 -7.88 17.39
CA GLN A 114 13.74 -8.55 18.43
C GLN A 114 13.77 -7.79 19.77
N ARG A 115 14.67 -6.80 19.93
CA ARG A 115 14.64 -5.87 21.06
C ARG A 115 13.84 -4.63 20.64
N LEU A 116 12.78 -4.34 21.38
CA LEU A 116 11.98 -3.13 21.19
C LEU A 116 12.87 -1.88 21.20
N ALA A 117 13.14 -1.32 20.01
CA ALA A 117 14.08 -0.22 19.87
C ALA A 117 13.58 1.05 20.57
N ALA A 118 14.53 1.93 20.91
CA ALA A 118 14.22 3.21 21.53
C ALA A 118 13.32 4.05 20.61
N PRO A 119 12.32 4.78 21.14
CA PRO A 119 11.58 5.78 20.37
C PRO A 119 12.55 6.76 19.73
N ALA A 120 12.41 6.99 18.42
CA ALA A 120 13.22 7.95 17.67
C ALA A 120 12.42 9.22 17.35
N ASP A 121 11.13 9.04 17.08
CA ASP A 121 10.21 10.04 16.53
C ASP A 121 8.76 9.76 16.97
N ALA A 122 7.91 10.77 16.86
CA ALA A 122 6.48 10.65 17.12
C ALA A 122 5.69 11.55 16.17
N GLU A 123 4.78 10.97 15.38
CA GLU A 123 3.83 11.68 14.52
C GLU A 123 2.43 11.60 15.12
N GLU A 124 1.70 12.72 15.15
CA GLU A 124 0.26 12.73 15.46
C GLU A 124 -0.52 12.58 14.14
N ARG A 125 -1.48 11.65 14.09
CA ARG A 125 -2.35 11.42 12.93
C ARG A 125 -3.77 11.10 13.40
N ASP A 126 -4.78 11.69 12.77
CA ASP A 126 -6.15 11.18 12.87
C ASP A 126 -6.32 10.02 11.88
N ALA A 127 -6.87 8.90 12.36
CA ALA A 127 -6.92 7.64 11.62
C ALA A 127 -8.11 6.78 12.08
N VAL A 128 -8.43 5.76 11.29
CA VAL A 128 -9.41 4.73 11.63
C VAL A 128 -8.70 3.40 11.84
N VAL A 129 -8.99 2.75 12.97
CA VAL A 129 -8.37 1.48 13.36
C VAL A 129 -9.42 0.38 13.32
N ALA A 130 -9.14 -0.69 12.58
CA ALA A 130 -9.90 -1.93 12.61
C ALA A 130 -9.08 -3.02 13.31
N ALA A 131 -9.56 -3.55 14.43
CA ALA A 131 -9.01 -4.76 15.03
C ALA A 131 -9.80 -5.96 14.49
N VAL A 132 -9.13 -6.79 13.68
CA VAL A 132 -9.69 -8.02 13.09
C VAL A 132 -9.23 -9.22 13.91
N GLN A 133 -10.13 -9.82 14.68
CA GLN A 133 -9.81 -10.95 15.56
C GLN A 133 -10.28 -12.28 14.95
N ILE A 134 -9.36 -13.22 14.72
CA ILE A 134 -9.70 -14.60 14.37
C ILE A 134 -9.89 -15.39 15.67
N ARG A 135 -11.00 -16.14 15.79
CA ARG A 135 -11.33 -16.93 17.00
C ARG A 135 -11.50 -18.41 16.68
N PHE A 136 -11.10 -19.23 17.65
CA PHE A 136 -11.27 -20.68 17.66
C PHE A 136 -11.81 -21.14 19.03
N PRO A 137 -12.57 -22.23 19.10
CA PRO A 137 -12.95 -22.86 20.36
C PRO A 137 -11.73 -23.37 21.15
N GLU A 138 -11.82 -23.41 22.48
CA GLU A 138 -10.72 -23.84 23.36
C GLU A 138 -10.29 -25.29 23.10
N GLU A 139 -11.22 -26.15 22.68
CA GLU A 139 -10.96 -27.56 22.35
C GLU A 139 -9.92 -27.72 21.22
N VAL A 140 -9.79 -26.71 20.35
CA VAL A 140 -8.83 -26.71 19.23
C VAL A 140 -7.40 -26.48 19.72
N LEU A 141 -7.21 -25.81 20.86
CA LEU A 141 -5.89 -25.47 21.41
C LEU A 141 -5.12 -26.69 21.95
N ALA A 142 -5.79 -27.84 22.10
CA ALA A 142 -5.21 -29.08 22.59
C ALA A 142 -4.23 -29.74 21.59
N ASP A 143 -4.46 -29.60 20.28
CA ASP A 143 -3.56 -30.10 19.22
C ASP A 143 -2.77 -28.92 18.61
N ARG A 144 -1.50 -28.79 19.00
CA ARG A 144 -0.61 -27.73 18.49
C ARG A 144 -0.36 -27.83 16.98
N ASP A 145 -0.22 -29.04 16.45
CA ASP A 145 0.10 -29.26 15.05
C ASP A 145 -1.15 -29.15 14.16
N GLY A 146 -2.33 -29.43 14.70
CA GLY A 146 -3.63 -29.11 14.10
C GLY A 146 -3.90 -27.61 14.12
N PHE A 147 -3.72 -26.96 15.26
CA PHE A 147 -3.94 -25.53 15.44
C PHE A 147 -3.04 -24.67 14.54
N LEU A 148 -1.76 -25.01 14.38
CA LEU A 148 -0.86 -24.31 13.44
C LEU A 148 -1.34 -24.42 11.98
N LYS A 149 -1.93 -25.56 11.59
CA LYS A 149 -2.50 -25.75 10.24
C LYS A 149 -3.83 -24.98 10.08
N LEU A 150 -4.61 -24.85 11.15
CA LEU A 150 -5.86 -24.09 11.18
C LEU A 150 -5.62 -22.58 11.11
N ILE A 151 -4.66 -22.05 11.88
CA ILE A 151 -4.23 -20.65 11.79
C ILE A 151 -3.83 -20.33 10.34
N ARG A 152 -2.90 -21.10 9.75
CA ARG A 152 -2.44 -20.87 8.37
C ARG A 152 -3.57 -20.90 7.33
N ARG A 153 -4.63 -21.71 7.54
CA ARG A 153 -5.82 -21.71 6.67
C ARG A 153 -6.71 -20.49 6.88
N ALA A 154 -6.90 -20.04 8.11
CA ALA A 154 -7.68 -18.85 8.42
C ALA A 154 -6.95 -17.57 7.98
N GLU A 155 -5.62 -17.53 8.10
CA GLU A 155 -4.78 -16.43 7.62
C GLU A 155 -4.72 -16.35 6.09
N ALA A 156 -4.78 -17.49 5.38
CA ALA A 156 -4.84 -17.52 3.92
C ALA A 156 -6.08 -16.84 3.30
N VAL A 157 -7.11 -16.52 4.10
CA VAL A 157 -8.24 -15.66 3.69
C VAL A 157 -7.76 -14.23 3.35
N PHE A 158 -6.64 -13.82 3.93
CA PHE A 158 -6.06 -12.49 3.84
C PHE A 158 -4.89 -12.40 2.85
N ASP A 159 -4.47 -13.51 2.23
CA ASP A 159 -3.37 -13.56 1.23
C ASP A 159 -3.69 -12.78 -0.05
N LYS A 160 -4.99 -12.54 -0.32
CA LYS A 160 -5.44 -11.72 -1.45
C LYS A 160 -5.58 -10.27 -1.00
N PRO A 161 -5.09 -9.27 -1.76
CA PRO A 161 -5.29 -7.86 -1.44
C PRO A 161 -6.78 -7.55 -1.32
N PHE A 162 -7.12 -6.59 -0.45
CA PHE A 162 -8.48 -6.09 -0.25
C PHE A 162 -8.76 -4.92 -1.19
N SER A 163 -10.00 -4.43 -1.17
CA SER A 163 -10.44 -3.34 -2.05
C SER A 163 -9.67 -2.02 -1.83
N PHE A 164 -9.10 -1.80 -0.63
CA PHE A 164 -8.30 -0.62 -0.28
C PHE A 164 -7.10 -1.02 0.59
N ASP A 165 -6.00 -0.27 0.46
CA ASP A 165 -4.76 -0.49 1.21
C ASP A 165 -4.88 -0.07 2.69
N TYR A 166 -4.23 -0.83 3.56
CA TYR A 166 -4.13 -0.56 5.00
C TYR A 166 -2.73 -0.91 5.52
N SER A 167 -2.35 -0.32 6.67
CA SER A 167 -1.15 -0.75 7.39
C SER A 167 -1.53 -1.79 8.44
N CYS A 168 -0.90 -2.98 8.39
CA CYS A 168 -1.24 -4.13 9.22
C CYS A 168 -0.15 -4.37 10.28
N PHE A 169 -0.58 -4.57 11.53
CA PHE A 169 0.28 -4.90 12.67
C PHE A 169 -0.30 -6.11 13.40
N ALA A 170 0.55 -6.94 14.00
CA ALA A 170 0.11 -8.01 14.89
C ALA A 170 -0.29 -7.43 16.26
N GLY A 171 -1.42 -7.86 16.80
CA GLY A 171 -1.87 -7.47 18.13
C GLY A 171 -1.43 -8.44 19.23
N SER A 172 -2.32 -8.68 20.19
CA SER A 172 -2.09 -9.48 21.39
C SER A 172 -2.50 -10.96 21.31
N GLN A 173 -3.49 -11.33 20.49
CA GLN A 173 -4.25 -12.59 20.50
C GLN A 173 -4.84 -12.98 19.11
N LEU A 174 -4.00 -13.34 18.13
CA LEU A 174 -4.41 -13.68 16.73
C LEU A 174 -5.28 -12.60 16.05
N ASP A 175 -5.13 -11.38 16.54
CA ASP A 175 -5.70 -10.12 16.11
C ASP A 175 -4.74 -9.42 15.14
N ARG A 176 -5.30 -8.85 14.08
CA ARG A 176 -4.59 -7.98 13.14
C ARG A 176 -5.14 -6.57 13.31
N ILE A 177 -4.29 -5.65 13.72
CA ILE A 177 -4.63 -4.23 13.89
C ILE A 177 -4.34 -3.54 12.56
N TRP A 178 -5.39 -3.08 11.89
CA TRP A 178 -5.31 -2.40 10.60
C TRP A 178 -5.56 -0.91 10.79
N VAL A 179 -4.58 -0.08 10.43
CA VAL A 179 -4.66 1.38 10.55
C VAL A 179 -4.79 2.00 9.15
N PHE A 180 -5.89 2.73 8.97
CA PHE A 180 -6.27 3.50 7.80
C PHE A 180 -6.07 5.00 8.12
N GLY A 181 -5.28 5.70 7.32
CA GLY A 181 -4.73 7.03 7.69
C GLY A 181 -3.24 7.18 7.38
N ARG A 182 -2.76 6.40 6.40
CA ARG A 182 -1.40 6.51 5.90
C ARG A 182 -1.37 7.41 4.66
N ASP A 183 -0.86 8.61 4.92
CA ASP A 183 -0.36 9.65 4.00
C ASP A 183 -1.46 10.42 3.23
N GLU A 184 -1.13 11.64 2.80
CA GLU A 184 -2.03 12.58 2.12
C GLU A 184 -2.39 12.04 0.72
N GLY A 185 -3.65 12.16 0.28
CA GLY A 185 -4.14 11.61 -1.00
C GLY A 185 -5.32 10.64 -0.91
N ARG A 186 -5.55 10.04 0.28
CA ARG A 186 -6.75 9.23 0.56
C ARG A 186 -8.01 10.11 0.63
N ASP A 187 -9.04 9.74 -0.11
CA ASP A 187 -10.30 10.51 -0.14
C ASP A 187 -11.11 10.36 1.17
N ASP A 188 -11.24 9.14 1.71
CA ASP A 188 -11.88 8.89 3.02
C ASP A 188 -11.43 7.56 3.66
N ALA A 189 -10.56 7.66 4.67
CA ALA A 189 -10.08 6.52 5.46
C ALA A 189 -11.18 5.82 6.30
N LEU A 190 -12.31 6.50 6.60
CA LEU A 190 -13.42 5.91 7.34
C LEU A 190 -14.17 4.88 6.49
N PHE A 191 -14.53 5.29 5.28
CA PHE A 191 -15.20 4.43 4.32
C PHE A 191 -14.32 3.27 3.86
N GLU A 192 -13.04 3.53 3.58
CA GLU A 192 -12.07 2.47 3.27
C GLU A 192 -12.07 1.39 4.36
N ALA A 193 -12.02 1.80 5.64
CA ALA A 193 -12.05 0.88 6.77
C ALA A 193 -13.37 0.12 6.92
N LEU A 194 -14.52 0.77 6.71
CA LEU A 194 -15.85 0.15 6.77
C LEU A 194 -16.05 -0.90 5.66
N VAL A 195 -15.67 -0.56 4.42
CA VAL A 195 -15.76 -1.48 3.27
C VAL A 195 -14.82 -2.66 3.44
N VAL A 196 -13.57 -2.43 3.86
CA VAL A 196 -12.60 -3.51 4.10
C VAL A 196 -13.03 -4.41 5.26
N ALA A 197 -13.62 -3.88 6.33
CA ALA A 197 -14.19 -4.68 7.42
C ALA A 197 -15.36 -5.57 6.94
N PHE A 198 -16.26 -5.03 6.12
CA PHE A 198 -17.34 -5.80 5.50
C PHE A 198 -16.79 -6.89 4.56
N GLU A 199 -15.75 -6.57 3.78
CA GLU A 199 -15.08 -7.51 2.89
C GLU A 199 -14.39 -8.66 3.67
N VAL A 200 -13.74 -8.40 4.80
CA VAL A 200 -13.17 -9.45 5.68
C VAL A 200 -14.24 -10.46 6.09
N VAL A 201 -15.34 -9.98 6.67
CA VAL A 201 -16.42 -10.85 7.14
C VAL A 201 -17.04 -11.65 6.00
N SER A 202 -17.18 -11.03 4.82
CA SER A 202 -17.76 -11.66 3.62
C SER A 202 -16.84 -12.72 3.01
N ARG A 203 -15.54 -12.42 2.87
CA ARG A 203 -14.50 -13.38 2.43
C ARG A 203 -14.42 -14.58 3.38
N PHE A 204 -14.40 -14.34 4.69
CA PHE A 204 -14.30 -15.42 5.69
C PHE A 204 -15.53 -16.33 5.68
N LYS A 205 -16.75 -15.77 5.54
CA LYS A 205 -17.99 -16.56 5.34
C LYS A 205 -17.90 -17.46 4.11
N ARG A 206 -17.51 -16.92 2.94
CA ARG A 206 -17.32 -17.68 1.69
C ARG A 206 -16.23 -18.76 1.80
N THR A 207 -15.18 -18.54 2.61
CA THR A 207 -14.18 -19.58 2.89
C THR A 207 -14.74 -20.68 3.80
N LEU A 208 -15.61 -20.38 4.78
CA LEU A 208 -16.26 -21.39 5.62
C LEU A 208 -17.32 -22.24 4.88
N GLU A 209 -17.86 -21.74 3.77
CA GLU A 209 -18.71 -22.51 2.86
C GLU A 209 -17.89 -23.58 2.11
N THR A 210 -16.65 -23.25 1.75
CA THR A 210 -15.79 -24.05 0.87
C THR A 210 -14.78 -24.95 1.60
N ASP A 211 -14.12 -24.46 2.66
CA ASP A 211 -13.23 -25.27 3.52
C ASP A 211 -13.99 -25.90 4.69
N SER A 212 -14.24 -27.21 4.61
CA SER A 212 -14.88 -27.96 5.70
C SER A 212 -14.06 -27.92 6.99
N ILE A 213 -12.73 -27.87 6.92
CA ILE A 213 -11.86 -27.97 8.10
C ILE A 213 -12.03 -26.75 9.01
N LEU A 214 -12.10 -25.54 8.43
CA LEU A 214 -12.34 -24.30 9.18
C LEU A 214 -13.79 -24.23 9.72
N ARG A 215 -14.76 -24.79 8.99
CA ARG A 215 -16.16 -24.90 9.42
C ARG A 215 -16.32 -25.87 10.60
N ASP A 216 -15.69 -27.03 10.51
CA ASP A 216 -15.77 -28.09 11.52
C ASP A 216 -15.00 -27.70 12.79
N SER A 217 -13.86 -27.00 12.65
CA SER A 217 -13.14 -26.36 13.77
C SER A 217 -13.85 -25.11 14.33
N ARG A 218 -15.05 -24.78 13.81
CA ARG A 218 -15.87 -23.61 14.16
C ARG A 218 -15.08 -22.28 14.18
N ALA A 219 -14.18 -22.07 13.23
CA ALA A 219 -13.45 -20.81 13.13
C ALA A 219 -14.41 -19.63 12.94
N ARG A 220 -14.07 -18.47 13.52
CA ARG A 220 -14.83 -17.22 13.45
C ARG A 220 -13.92 -16.04 13.19
N VAL A 221 -14.51 -14.95 12.72
CA VAL A 221 -13.89 -13.62 12.70
C VAL A 221 -14.85 -12.61 13.33
N ALA A 222 -14.29 -11.65 14.05
CA ALA A 222 -15.00 -10.49 14.59
C ALA A 222 -14.17 -9.23 14.29
N VAL A 223 -14.83 -8.09 14.07
CA VAL A 223 -14.13 -6.82 13.76
C VAL A 223 -14.63 -5.70 14.66
N GLY A 224 -13.69 -4.97 15.27
CA GLY A 224 -13.96 -3.74 16.01
C GLY A 224 -13.34 -2.54 15.30
N LEU A 225 -14.11 -1.48 15.10
CA LEU A 225 -13.70 -0.26 14.42
C LEU A 225 -13.78 0.94 15.36
N ALA A 226 -12.71 1.75 15.39
CA ALA A 226 -12.72 3.02 16.09
C ALA A 226 -11.92 4.10 15.33
N MET A 227 -12.49 5.29 15.22
CA MET A 227 -11.82 6.46 14.61
C MET A 227 -11.29 7.44 15.65
N GLY A 228 -10.28 8.22 15.26
CA GLY A 228 -9.81 9.42 15.96
C GLY A 228 -8.28 9.51 16.02
N ARG A 229 -7.79 10.31 16.96
CA ARG A 229 -6.37 10.62 17.11
C ARG A 229 -5.53 9.44 17.60
N LEU A 230 -4.45 9.16 16.89
CA LEU A 230 -3.35 8.31 17.32
C LEU A 230 -2.01 9.05 17.25
N ILE A 231 -1.06 8.56 18.04
CA ILE A 231 0.35 8.92 17.95
C ILE A 231 1.11 7.69 17.44
N LYS A 232 1.73 7.82 16.27
CA LYS A 232 2.66 6.84 15.69
C LYS A 232 4.04 7.09 16.31
N VAL A 233 4.49 6.20 17.19
CA VAL A 233 5.83 6.27 17.79
C VAL A 233 6.79 5.41 16.97
N GLY A 234 7.63 6.05 16.17
CA GLY A 234 8.68 5.37 15.40
C GLY A 234 9.83 4.90 16.30
N ARG A 235 10.42 3.75 15.97
CA ARG A 235 11.42 3.05 16.80
C ARG A 235 12.71 2.80 16.03
N GLY A 236 13.32 3.89 15.59
CA GLY A 236 14.48 3.83 14.70
C GLY A 236 14.10 3.38 13.29
N MET A 237 15.06 2.84 12.55
CA MET A 237 14.93 2.54 11.11
C MET A 237 14.41 1.14 10.77
N VAL A 238 14.20 0.26 11.76
CA VAL A 238 13.93 -1.18 11.51
C VAL A 238 12.68 -1.68 12.23
N SER A 239 12.46 -1.27 13.49
CA SER A 239 11.34 -1.77 14.29
C SER A 239 10.01 -1.13 13.89
N GLU A 240 8.94 -1.93 13.93
CA GLU A 240 7.58 -1.47 13.62
C GLU A 240 7.16 -0.30 14.54
N PRO A 241 6.47 0.73 13.99
CA PRO A 241 6.00 1.86 14.77
C PRO A 241 4.93 1.42 15.78
N THR A 242 5.05 1.85 17.03
CA THR A 242 4.02 1.60 18.04
C THR A 242 2.93 2.65 17.92
N TRP A 243 1.71 2.24 17.61
CA TRP A 243 0.54 3.10 17.61
C TRP A 243 0.00 3.27 19.03
N VAL A 244 -0.15 4.51 19.48
CA VAL A 244 -0.62 4.86 20.83
C VAL A 244 -1.82 5.80 20.70
N GLY A 245 -3.00 5.36 21.10
CA GLY A 245 -4.19 6.19 21.08
C GLY A 245 -5.42 5.50 21.67
N LYS A 246 -6.44 6.29 22.03
CA LYS A 246 -7.76 5.77 22.40
C LYS A 246 -8.38 4.86 21.31
N PRO A 247 -8.26 5.16 20.00
CA PRO A 247 -8.88 4.34 18.96
C PRO A 247 -8.36 2.90 18.91
N ALA A 248 -7.04 2.65 19.04
CA ALA A 248 -6.50 1.29 18.98
C ALA A 248 -7.09 0.37 20.06
N TYR A 249 -6.99 0.78 21.32
CA TYR A 249 -7.58 0.06 22.45
C TYR A 249 -9.12 -0.06 22.36
N LEU A 250 -9.79 0.96 21.82
CA LEU A 250 -11.24 0.90 21.59
C LEU A 250 -11.61 -0.09 20.48
N ALA A 251 -10.85 -0.14 19.39
CA ALA A 251 -11.04 -1.10 18.30
C ALA A 251 -10.84 -2.55 18.81
N GLU A 252 -9.76 -2.81 19.56
CA GLU A 252 -9.52 -4.10 20.23
C GLU A 252 -10.70 -4.50 21.15
N THR A 253 -11.14 -3.59 22.03
CA THR A 253 -12.24 -3.88 22.96
C THR A 253 -13.59 -4.05 22.26
N LEU A 254 -13.82 -3.34 21.14
CA LEU A 254 -15.00 -3.52 20.30
C LEU A 254 -14.96 -4.85 19.54
N ALA A 255 -13.77 -5.27 19.08
CA ALA A 255 -13.59 -6.57 18.43
C ALA A 255 -13.88 -7.69 19.44
N GLU A 256 -13.29 -7.63 20.64
CA GLU A 256 -13.54 -8.59 21.73
C GLU A 256 -15.04 -8.65 22.09
N ALA A 257 -15.71 -7.49 22.20
CA ALA A 257 -17.14 -7.43 22.49
C ALA A 257 -18.07 -7.81 21.32
N ALA A 258 -17.56 -7.89 20.09
CA ALA A 258 -18.36 -8.21 18.91
C ALA A 258 -18.78 -9.69 18.84
N GLY A 259 -19.97 -9.91 18.29
CA GLY A 259 -20.49 -11.25 18.00
C GLY A 259 -19.75 -11.96 16.88
N ASP A 260 -19.99 -13.27 16.76
CA ASP A 260 -19.52 -14.09 15.63
C ASP A 260 -19.93 -13.46 14.29
N PHE A 261 -18.96 -13.06 13.48
CA PHE A 261 -19.17 -12.39 12.18
C PHE A 261 -19.87 -11.02 12.24
N SER A 262 -19.88 -10.36 13.41
CA SER A 262 -20.33 -8.98 13.58
C SER A 262 -19.18 -7.98 13.42
N ILE A 263 -19.53 -6.75 13.04
CA ILE A 263 -18.61 -5.60 12.95
C ILE A 263 -19.15 -4.53 13.89
N TYR A 264 -18.43 -4.22 14.97
CA TYR A 264 -18.85 -3.23 15.97
C TYR A 264 -18.06 -1.93 15.85
N VAL A 265 -18.74 -0.80 15.94
CA VAL A 265 -18.18 0.55 15.74
C VAL A 265 -18.47 1.47 16.93
N ASN A 266 -17.64 2.50 17.12
CA ASN A 266 -17.90 3.57 18.09
C ASN A 266 -18.91 4.61 17.57
N GLU A 267 -19.43 5.41 18.51
CA GLU A 267 -20.41 6.48 18.26
C GLU A 267 -19.97 7.49 17.20
N ASP A 268 -18.66 7.77 17.12
CA ASP A 268 -18.09 8.75 16.19
C ASP A 268 -18.17 8.23 14.73
N ILE A 269 -17.84 6.94 14.51
CA ILE A 269 -18.01 6.26 13.21
C ILE A 269 -19.48 6.20 12.82
N HIS A 270 -20.35 5.77 13.74
CA HIS A 270 -21.78 5.68 13.50
C HIS A 270 -22.36 7.02 13.00
N LYS A 271 -22.05 8.13 13.68
CA LYS A 271 -22.53 9.47 13.27
C LYS A 271 -22.04 9.91 11.89
N ALA A 272 -20.80 9.56 11.53
CA ALA A 272 -20.21 9.94 10.25
C ALA A 272 -20.70 9.07 9.07
N ALA A 273 -21.00 7.79 9.31
CA ALA A 273 -21.29 6.79 8.28
C ALA A 273 -22.79 6.57 7.98
N LEU A 274 -23.71 7.16 8.77
CA LEU A 274 -25.17 6.99 8.70
C LEU A 274 -25.83 7.30 7.34
N SER A 275 -25.16 7.99 6.43
CA SER A 275 -25.65 8.27 5.07
C SER A 275 -25.59 7.04 4.15
N LEU A 276 -24.55 6.22 4.29
CA LEU A 276 -24.21 5.13 3.38
C LEU A 276 -24.44 3.73 3.98
N PHE A 277 -24.41 3.61 5.31
CA PHE A 277 -24.42 2.34 6.03
C PHE A 277 -25.56 2.25 7.06
N ASP A 278 -26.09 1.05 7.26
CA ASP A 278 -27.13 0.74 8.24
C ASP A 278 -26.54 0.14 9.53
N PHE A 279 -27.07 0.57 10.68
CA PHE A 279 -26.50 0.32 12.00
C PHE A 279 -27.55 -0.07 13.03
N ARG A 280 -27.22 -1.03 13.89
CA ARG A 280 -28.02 -1.44 15.06
C ARG A 280 -27.33 -1.01 16.35
N GLU A 281 -28.01 -0.23 17.18
CA GLU A 281 -27.54 0.05 18.54
C GLU A 281 -27.47 -1.25 19.37
N TRP A 282 -26.34 -1.44 20.05
CA TRP A 282 -26.06 -2.60 20.89
C TRP A 282 -25.84 -2.22 22.36
N LYS A 283 -25.72 -3.24 23.22
CA LYS A 283 -25.51 -3.05 24.66
C LYS A 283 -24.21 -2.26 24.92
N PRO A 284 -24.27 -1.12 25.64
CA PRO A 284 -23.09 -0.31 25.92
C PRO A 284 -21.96 -1.06 26.62
N VAL A 285 -20.74 -0.94 26.09
CA VAL A 285 -19.55 -1.68 26.56
C VAL A 285 -18.77 -0.83 27.56
N LYS A 286 -18.44 -1.40 28.73
CA LYS A 286 -17.69 -0.71 29.79
C LYS A 286 -16.21 -1.08 29.76
N LEU A 287 -15.42 -0.26 29.05
CA LEU A 287 -13.97 -0.46 28.87
C LEU A 287 -13.21 -0.74 30.19
N ARG A 288 -13.37 0.13 31.18
CA ARG A 288 -12.74 -0.01 32.51
C ARG A 288 -13.50 0.79 33.57
N SER A 289 -13.41 0.40 34.84
CA SER A 289 -13.83 1.29 35.93
C SER A 289 -12.79 2.42 36.11
N PRO A 290 -13.18 3.68 36.41
CA PRO A 290 -14.53 4.18 36.65
C PRO A 290 -15.20 4.82 35.42
N LEU A 291 -14.74 4.55 34.19
CA LEU A 291 -15.32 5.16 32.98
C LEU A 291 -16.80 4.76 32.80
N PRO A 292 -17.63 5.63 32.22
CA PRO A 292 -18.98 5.27 31.80
C PRO A 292 -18.92 4.18 30.70
N PRO A 293 -19.98 3.36 30.55
CA PRO A 293 -20.10 2.50 29.39
C PRO A 293 -20.29 3.34 28.13
N LEU A 294 -19.64 2.96 27.03
CA LEU A 294 -19.78 3.62 25.74
C LEU A 294 -20.90 2.97 24.93
N PRO A 295 -21.74 3.75 24.21
CA PRO A 295 -22.65 3.17 23.22
C PRO A 295 -21.84 2.49 22.11
N VAL A 296 -22.37 1.38 21.60
CA VAL A 296 -21.74 0.56 20.56
C VAL A 296 -22.78 0.28 19.50
N TYR A 297 -22.36 0.35 18.24
CA TYR A 297 -23.24 0.14 17.09
C TYR A 297 -22.70 -1.02 16.25
N GLU A 298 -23.57 -1.94 15.86
CA GLU A 298 -23.26 -3.03 14.95
C GLU A 298 -23.54 -2.57 13.52
N LEU A 299 -22.53 -2.60 12.66
CA LEU A 299 -22.67 -2.39 11.22
C LEU A 299 -23.39 -3.61 10.61
N ILE A 300 -24.60 -3.39 10.10
CA ILE A 300 -25.38 -4.44 9.42
C ILE A 300 -24.88 -4.59 7.98
N GLY A 301 -24.56 -3.47 7.34
CA GLY A 301 -24.09 -3.39 5.97
C GLY A 301 -24.42 -2.03 5.34
N TRP A 302 -24.63 -2.03 4.04
CA TRP A 302 -25.04 -0.86 3.27
C TRP A 302 -26.49 -0.46 3.57
N ASN A 303 -26.80 0.85 3.50
CA ASN A 303 -28.16 1.36 3.51
C ASN A 303 -28.91 0.97 2.21
N LYS A 304 -30.20 1.30 2.10
CA LYS A 304 -31.09 0.89 1.01
C LYS A 304 -30.50 1.25 -0.37
N PRO A 305 -30.52 0.32 -1.35
CA PRO A 305 -30.01 0.57 -2.70
C PRO A 305 -30.53 1.84 -3.38
N GLU A 306 -31.77 2.25 -3.09
CA GLU A 306 -32.42 3.41 -3.71
C GLU A 306 -31.95 4.73 -3.07
N GLU A 307 -31.60 4.72 -1.78
CA GLU A 307 -30.97 5.84 -1.09
C GLU A 307 -29.50 5.97 -1.53
N ILE A 308 -28.77 4.85 -1.62
CA ILE A 308 -27.39 4.82 -2.14
C ILE A 308 -27.35 5.30 -3.60
N ALA A 309 -28.22 4.81 -4.47
CA ALA A 309 -28.29 5.26 -5.86
C ALA A 309 -28.54 6.78 -6.00
N SER A 310 -29.22 7.41 -5.04
CA SER A 310 -29.45 8.86 -5.07
C SER A 310 -28.15 9.68 -4.93
N PHE A 311 -27.11 9.14 -4.30
CA PHE A 311 -25.80 9.80 -4.21
C PHE A 311 -25.01 9.77 -5.53
N ALA A 312 -25.44 9.04 -6.56
CA ALA A 312 -24.76 9.03 -7.87
C ALA A 312 -24.82 10.39 -8.58
N SER A 313 -25.81 11.24 -8.27
CA SER A 313 -25.92 12.62 -8.75
C SER A 313 -25.48 13.66 -7.71
N HIS A 314 -24.76 13.24 -6.65
CA HIS A 314 -24.34 14.15 -5.58
C HIS A 314 -23.21 15.09 -6.04
N LYS A 315 -23.22 16.33 -5.51
CA LYS A 315 -22.23 17.36 -5.89
C LYS A 315 -20.80 16.95 -5.55
N ASP A 316 -20.60 16.37 -4.38
CA ASP A 316 -19.30 15.85 -3.94
C ASP A 316 -18.95 14.57 -4.69
N ALA A 317 -17.77 14.55 -5.32
CA ALA A 317 -17.25 13.42 -6.08
C ALA A 317 -16.98 12.22 -5.19
N TYR A 318 -16.56 12.44 -3.94
CA TYR A 318 -16.32 11.34 -3.01
C TYR A 318 -17.62 10.54 -2.73
N ALA A 319 -18.74 11.22 -2.50
CA ALA A 319 -20.04 10.55 -2.38
C ALA A 319 -20.45 9.77 -3.64
N ARG A 320 -20.09 10.25 -4.84
CA ARG A 320 -20.32 9.53 -6.12
C ARG A 320 -19.44 8.27 -6.23
N ARG A 321 -18.16 8.37 -5.87
CA ARG A 321 -17.20 7.24 -5.76
C ARG A 321 -17.71 6.17 -4.77
N ALA A 322 -18.30 6.59 -3.64
CA ALA A 322 -18.88 5.67 -2.67
C ALA A 322 -20.03 4.83 -3.25
N VAL A 323 -20.86 5.37 -4.14
CA VAL A 323 -21.90 4.60 -4.85
C VAL A 323 -21.29 3.56 -5.78
N ALA A 324 -20.26 3.92 -6.53
CA ALA A 324 -19.55 2.97 -7.41
C ALA A 324 -19.04 1.76 -6.61
N VAL A 325 -18.43 1.98 -5.45
CA VAL A 325 -17.95 0.90 -4.56
C VAL A 325 -19.11 0.09 -3.98
N ALA A 326 -20.18 0.74 -3.51
CA ALA A 326 -21.34 0.08 -2.92
C ALA A 326 -21.98 -0.96 -3.86
N TYR A 327 -22.02 -0.66 -5.16
CA TYR A 327 -22.58 -1.55 -6.17
C TYR A 327 -21.86 -2.92 -6.29
N ARG A 328 -20.62 -3.06 -5.79
CA ARG A 328 -19.91 -4.36 -5.67
C ARG A 328 -20.56 -5.33 -4.69
N TYR A 329 -21.31 -4.82 -3.71
CA TYR A 329 -21.83 -5.59 -2.57
C TYR A 329 -23.35 -5.64 -2.48
N LEU A 330 -24.06 -4.81 -3.26
CA LEU A 330 -25.52 -4.68 -3.23
C LEU A 330 -26.27 -5.65 -4.18
N GLU A 331 -25.56 -6.52 -4.91
CA GLU A 331 -26.11 -7.50 -5.87
C GLU A 331 -27.07 -6.89 -6.92
N LEU A 332 -26.73 -5.67 -7.39
CA LEU A 332 -27.58 -4.85 -8.27
C LEU A 332 -27.42 -5.13 -9.77
N ASP A 333 -27.12 -6.37 -10.15
CA ASP A 333 -26.84 -6.84 -11.52
C ASP A 333 -27.83 -6.33 -12.60
N ALA A 334 -29.09 -6.14 -12.24
CA ALA A 334 -30.16 -5.65 -13.12
C ALA A 334 -30.44 -4.13 -13.04
N LYS A 335 -29.87 -3.41 -12.05
CA LYS A 335 -30.08 -1.96 -11.79
C LYS A 335 -28.80 -1.13 -12.07
N MET A 336 -27.97 -1.56 -13.02
CA MET A 336 -26.64 -0.98 -13.32
C MET A 336 -26.65 0.48 -13.85
N GLN A 337 -27.81 1.10 -14.10
CA GLN A 337 -27.89 2.41 -14.77
C GLN A 337 -27.12 3.55 -14.08
N PRO A 338 -27.17 3.74 -12.74
CA PRO A 338 -26.34 4.77 -12.08
C PRO A 338 -24.84 4.50 -12.22
N LEU A 339 -24.42 3.23 -12.32
CA LEU A 339 -23.02 2.88 -12.58
C LEU A 339 -22.60 3.23 -14.03
N VAL A 340 -23.53 3.19 -15.00
CA VAL A 340 -23.28 3.71 -16.36
C VAL A 340 -22.98 5.20 -16.33
N GLU A 341 -23.78 5.95 -15.56
CA GLU A 341 -23.65 7.41 -15.43
C GLU A 341 -22.33 7.77 -14.74
N LEU A 342 -21.92 7.02 -13.71
CA LEU A 342 -20.65 7.21 -13.01
C LEU A 342 -19.41 6.87 -13.87
N ILE A 343 -19.49 5.98 -14.87
CA ILE A 343 -18.37 5.74 -15.81
C ILE A 343 -18.17 6.94 -16.76
N GLY A 344 -19.18 7.80 -16.91
CA GLY A 344 -19.12 9.05 -17.66
C GLY A 344 -18.94 10.28 -16.78
N ASP A 345 -18.47 10.12 -15.54
CA ASP A 345 -18.27 11.24 -14.60
C ASP A 345 -17.17 12.21 -15.07
N ALA A 346 -17.21 13.44 -14.58
CA ALA A 346 -16.18 14.44 -14.81
C ALA A 346 -14.98 14.30 -13.84
N ASP A 347 -15.14 13.52 -12.77
CA ASP A 347 -14.07 13.14 -11.84
C ASP A 347 -13.49 11.77 -12.23
N GLU A 348 -12.18 11.73 -12.49
CA GLU A 348 -11.50 10.52 -12.96
C GLU A 348 -11.50 9.40 -11.91
N LYS A 349 -11.36 9.72 -10.61
CA LYS A 349 -11.41 8.72 -9.54
C LYS A 349 -12.78 8.05 -9.49
N VAL A 350 -13.86 8.83 -9.65
CA VAL A 350 -15.24 8.30 -9.70
C VAL A 350 -15.42 7.34 -10.88
N ALA A 351 -14.99 7.75 -12.07
CA ALA A 351 -15.21 6.98 -13.29
C ALA A 351 -14.34 5.71 -13.37
N LEU A 352 -13.09 5.74 -12.87
CA LEU A 352 -12.25 4.57 -12.76
C LEU A 352 -12.77 3.58 -11.70
N GLU A 353 -13.25 4.06 -10.55
CA GLU A 353 -13.86 3.21 -9.52
C GLU A 353 -15.16 2.54 -10.00
N ALA A 354 -15.96 3.25 -10.80
CA ALA A 354 -17.16 2.71 -11.43
C ALA A 354 -16.85 1.62 -12.46
N LEU A 355 -15.81 1.83 -13.28
CA LEU A 355 -15.30 0.86 -14.24
C LEU A 355 -14.69 -0.38 -13.55
N GLU A 356 -13.97 -0.18 -12.44
CA GLU A 356 -13.47 -1.26 -11.58
C GLU A 356 -14.62 -2.08 -10.96
N THR A 357 -15.72 -1.44 -10.57
CA THR A 357 -16.94 -2.14 -10.13
C THR A 357 -17.57 -2.97 -11.25
N VAL A 358 -17.65 -2.46 -12.48
CA VAL A 358 -18.13 -3.26 -13.63
C VAL A 358 -17.25 -4.48 -13.85
N LYS A 359 -15.92 -4.35 -13.72
CA LYS A 359 -14.97 -5.45 -13.79
C LYS A 359 -15.18 -6.50 -12.68
N VAL A 360 -15.42 -6.06 -11.44
CA VAL A 360 -15.64 -6.94 -10.28
C VAL A 360 -16.98 -7.68 -10.36
N ILE A 361 -18.05 -7.03 -10.86
CA ILE A 361 -19.36 -7.66 -11.08
C ILE A 361 -19.29 -8.69 -12.22
N GLY A 362 -18.63 -8.35 -13.32
CA GLY A 362 -18.14 -9.28 -14.34
C GLY A 362 -19.16 -10.18 -15.07
N ASN A 363 -20.45 -9.90 -14.94
CA ASN A 363 -21.53 -10.66 -15.58
C ASN A 363 -21.76 -10.25 -17.06
N GLU A 364 -22.72 -10.89 -17.74
CA GLU A 364 -23.06 -10.57 -19.14
C GLU A 364 -23.56 -9.13 -19.34
N HIS A 365 -24.22 -8.54 -18.34
CA HIS A 365 -24.70 -7.16 -18.38
C HIS A 365 -23.55 -6.14 -18.27
N ALA A 366 -22.59 -6.41 -17.39
CA ALA A 366 -21.32 -5.69 -17.30
C ALA A 366 -20.56 -5.74 -18.62
N LEU A 367 -20.44 -6.91 -19.24
CA LEU A 367 -19.78 -7.05 -20.54
C LEU A 367 -20.51 -6.31 -21.67
N GLY A 368 -21.84 -6.42 -21.72
CA GLY A 368 -22.67 -5.70 -22.69
C GLY A 368 -22.56 -4.17 -22.55
N LEU A 369 -22.42 -3.68 -21.31
CA LEU A 369 -22.15 -2.28 -21.00
C LEU A 369 -20.77 -1.84 -21.52
N LEU A 370 -19.70 -2.56 -21.17
CA LEU A 370 -18.33 -2.23 -21.61
C LEU A 370 -18.21 -2.20 -23.15
N LYS A 371 -18.82 -3.17 -23.83
CA LYS A 371 -18.90 -3.21 -25.30
C LYS A 371 -19.62 -2.01 -25.91
N ARG A 372 -20.59 -1.41 -25.21
CA ARG A 372 -21.34 -0.24 -25.67
C ARG A 372 -20.55 1.06 -25.54
N ILE A 373 -19.81 1.23 -24.45
CA ILE A 373 -19.06 2.47 -24.17
C ILE A 373 -17.72 2.52 -24.91
N PHE A 374 -17.04 1.38 -25.09
CA PHE A 374 -15.69 1.33 -25.65
C PHE A 374 -15.48 2.00 -27.03
N PRO A 375 -16.46 2.02 -27.97
CA PRO A 375 -16.33 2.77 -29.22
C PRO A 375 -16.36 4.29 -29.03
N GLU A 376 -16.99 4.77 -27.96
CA GLU A 376 -17.21 6.20 -27.69
C GLU A 376 -16.09 6.78 -26.79
N THR A 377 -15.55 5.99 -25.86
CA THR A 377 -14.40 6.36 -25.01
C THR A 377 -13.18 6.73 -25.85
N GLN A 378 -12.77 8.00 -25.86
CA GLN A 378 -11.56 8.47 -26.57
C GLN A 378 -10.30 8.48 -25.71
N ASP A 379 -10.45 8.70 -24.41
CA ASP A 379 -9.35 8.83 -23.45
C ASP A 379 -8.57 7.52 -23.29
N PRO A 380 -7.24 7.50 -23.52
CA PRO A 380 -6.41 6.32 -23.38
C PRO A 380 -6.43 5.62 -22.02
N ILE A 381 -6.67 6.33 -20.92
CA ILE A 381 -6.69 5.78 -19.56
C ILE A 381 -7.97 4.96 -19.38
N PHE A 382 -9.13 5.52 -19.71
CA PHE A 382 -10.38 4.79 -19.68
C PHE A 382 -10.42 3.65 -20.72
N ARG A 383 -9.82 3.84 -21.91
CA ARG A 383 -9.71 2.79 -22.93
C ARG A 383 -8.86 1.60 -22.43
N SER A 384 -7.73 1.85 -21.77
CA SER A 384 -6.88 0.79 -21.23
C SER A 384 -7.57 0.03 -20.10
N ALA A 385 -8.23 0.75 -19.18
CA ALA A 385 -8.99 0.15 -18.08
C ALA A 385 -10.19 -0.69 -18.57
N ILE A 386 -10.89 -0.29 -19.64
CA ILE A 386 -11.93 -1.13 -20.27
C ILE A 386 -11.34 -2.41 -20.88
N ILE A 387 -10.12 -2.37 -21.44
CA ILE A 387 -9.45 -3.56 -22.00
C ILE A 387 -9.03 -4.53 -20.90
N ASP A 388 -8.48 -4.05 -19.78
CA ASP A 388 -8.20 -4.92 -18.62
C ASP A 388 -9.51 -5.45 -17.99
N ALA A 389 -10.61 -4.69 -18.02
CA ALA A 389 -11.92 -5.18 -17.61
C ALA A 389 -12.45 -6.30 -18.54
N PHE A 390 -12.37 -6.13 -19.86
CA PHE A 390 -12.66 -7.20 -20.83
C PHE A 390 -11.81 -8.46 -20.59
N ALA A 391 -10.54 -8.30 -20.24
CA ALA A 391 -9.64 -9.41 -19.93
C ALA A 391 -10.04 -10.16 -18.66
N SER A 392 -10.37 -9.44 -17.58
CA SER A 392 -10.81 -10.01 -16.30
C SER A 392 -12.16 -10.73 -16.40
N ILE A 393 -13.07 -10.28 -17.27
CA ILE A 393 -14.37 -10.94 -17.53
C ILE A 393 -14.20 -12.27 -18.30
N GLY A 394 -13.08 -12.48 -19.00
CA GLY A 394 -12.72 -13.79 -19.56
C GLY A 394 -13.59 -14.26 -20.74
N ARG A 395 -14.22 -13.35 -21.48
CA ARG A 395 -15.15 -13.68 -22.57
C ARG A 395 -14.53 -13.44 -23.95
N ASN A 396 -14.07 -14.52 -24.58
CA ASN A 396 -13.29 -14.53 -25.83
C ASN A 396 -13.86 -13.75 -27.02
N GLU A 397 -15.16 -13.44 -27.03
CA GLU A 397 -15.79 -12.56 -28.02
C GLU A 397 -15.26 -11.12 -28.03
N VAL A 398 -14.54 -10.67 -27.00
CA VAL A 398 -13.83 -9.36 -26.98
C VAL A 398 -12.49 -9.38 -27.73
N ILE A 399 -11.93 -10.56 -28.05
CA ILE A 399 -10.60 -10.69 -28.67
C ILE A 399 -10.45 -9.83 -29.94
N PRO A 400 -11.42 -9.75 -30.88
CA PRO A 400 -11.30 -8.90 -32.07
C PRO A 400 -11.15 -7.41 -31.74
N VAL A 401 -11.77 -6.93 -30.65
CA VAL A 401 -11.68 -5.54 -30.19
C VAL A 401 -10.28 -5.26 -29.67
N ILE A 402 -9.79 -6.11 -28.76
CA ILE A 402 -8.46 -5.98 -28.13
C ILE A 402 -7.34 -6.15 -29.18
N LEU A 403 -7.51 -7.01 -30.18
CA LEU A 403 -6.61 -7.11 -31.33
C LEU A 403 -6.52 -5.80 -32.13
N GLY A 404 -7.62 -5.03 -32.23
CA GLY A 404 -7.58 -3.67 -32.77
C GLY A 404 -6.71 -2.73 -31.92
N SER A 405 -6.89 -2.78 -30.60
CA SER A 405 -6.16 -1.95 -29.64
C SER A 405 -4.65 -2.21 -29.56
N THR A 406 -4.15 -3.35 -30.07
CA THR A 406 -2.70 -3.56 -30.29
C THR A 406 -2.06 -2.61 -31.32
N LYS A 407 -2.86 -1.73 -31.96
CA LYS A 407 -2.43 -0.80 -33.02
C LYS A 407 -2.85 0.65 -32.77
N GLU A 408 -3.37 0.95 -31.58
CA GLU A 408 -3.77 2.31 -31.22
C GLU A 408 -2.56 3.21 -30.89
N VAL A 409 -2.73 4.53 -31.00
CA VAL A 409 -1.64 5.51 -30.90
C VAL A 409 -1.05 5.57 -29.49
N SER A 410 -1.88 5.47 -28.44
CA SER A 410 -1.41 5.50 -27.06
C SER A 410 -0.77 4.17 -26.65
N TRP A 411 0.41 4.26 -26.02
CA TRP A 411 1.10 3.11 -25.46
C TRP A 411 0.33 2.50 -24.28
N LYS A 412 -0.41 3.32 -23.48
CA LYS A 412 -1.25 2.87 -22.35
C LYS A 412 -2.28 1.83 -22.84
N VAL A 413 -2.88 2.05 -24.02
CA VAL A 413 -3.85 1.15 -24.67
C VAL A 413 -3.17 -0.09 -25.27
N ARG A 414 -2.03 0.06 -25.97
CA ARG A 414 -1.30 -1.10 -26.52
C ARG A 414 -0.77 -2.03 -25.42
N LEU A 415 -0.34 -1.48 -24.28
CA LEU A 415 0.11 -2.24 -23.12
C LEU A 415 -1.01 -3.07 -22.50
N ALA A 416 -2.19 -2.47 -22.27
CA ALA A 416 -3.36 -3.20 -21.80
C ALA A 416 -3.76 -4.32 -22.78
N ALA A 417 -3.74 -4.05 -24.10
CA ALA A 417 -4.02 -5.07 -25.10
C ALA A 417 -3.00 -6.23 -25.10
N ALA A 418 -1.70 -5.92 -24.96
CA ALA A 418 -0.64 -6.91 -24.84
C ALA A 418 -0.75 -7.76 -23.56
N ARG A 419 -1.20 -7.18 -22.45
CA ARG A 419 -1.46 -7.89 -21.19
C ARG A 419 -2.77 -8.69 -21.20
N ALA A 420 -3.78 -8.24 -21.94
CA ALA A 420 -5.09 -8.86 -22.01
C ALA A 420 -5.13 -10.11 -22.89
N LEU A 421 -4.45 -10.08 -24.05
CA LEU A 421 -4.54 -11.16 -25.04
C LEU A 421 -4.00 -12.52 -24.55
N PRO A 422 -2.86 -12.61 -23.81
CA PRO A 422 -2.40 -13.85 -23.20
C PRO A 422 -3.35 -14.37 -22.10
N LYS A 423 -4.02 -13.48 -21.35
CA LYS A 423 -5.03 -13.88 -20.33
C LYS A 423 -6.25 -14.56 -20.98
N LEU A 424 -6.68 -14.09 -22.16
CA LEU A 424 -7.88 -14.56 -22.85
C LEU A 424 -7.65 -15.75 -23.80
N ALA A 425 -6.52 -15.78 -24.50
CA ALA A 425 -6.24 -16.74 -25.56
C ALA A 425 -4.93 -17.53 -25.37
N GLY A 426 -4.23 -17.34 -24.24
CA GLY A 426 -2.98 -18.04 -23.93
C GLY A 426 -1.90 -17.80 -24.99
N ASN A 427 -1.03 -18.80 -25.18
CA ASN A 427 0.09 -18.73 -26.11
C ASN A 427 -0.34 -18.55 -27.58
N ASP A 428 -1.58 -18.88 -27.92
CA ASP A 428 -2.12 -18.67 -29.26
C ASP A 428 -2.25 -17.19 -29.63
N SER A 429 -2.24 -16.28 -28.65
CA SER A 429 -2.24 -14.83 -28.88
C SER A 429 -0.90 -14.27 -29.38
N LEU A 430 0.22 -14.94 -29.11
CA LEU A 430 1.57 -14.37 -29.28
C LEU A 430 1.87 -13.98 -30.73
N LYS A 431 1.37 -14.75 -31.69
CA LYS A 431 1.40 -14.46 -33.15
C LYS A 431 0.74 -13.14 -33.56
N HIS A 432 -0.07 -12.55 -32.67
CA HIS A 432 -0.70 -11.24 -32.85
C HIS A 432 -0.03 -10.11 -32.04
N LEU A 433 1.00 -10.45 -31.27
CA LEU A 433 1.83 -9.53 -30.47
C LEU A 433 3.26 -9.40 -31.02
N GLU A 434 3.65 -10.19 -32.03
CA GLU A 434 4.99 -10.16 -32.65
C GLU A 434 5.43 -8.75 -33.09
N HIS A 435 4.51 -7.91 -33.60
CA HIS A 435 4.84 -6.54 -34.00
C HIS A 435 5.17 -5.61 -32.82
N LEU A 436 4.74 -5.95 -31.61
CA LEU A 436 5.00 -5.19 -30.39
C LEU A 436 6.33 -5.56 -29.71
N LEU A 437 7.03 -6.61 -30.16
CA LEU A 437 8.42 -6.88 -29.75
C LEU A 437 9.37 -5.73 -30.16
N SER A 438 8.96 -4.92 -31.14
CA SER A 438 9.66 -3.72 -31.61
C SER A 438 8.82 -2.45 -31.43
N ASP A 439 7.94 -2.40 -30.44
CA ASP A 439 7.16 -1.19 -30.13
C ASP A 439 8.08 -0.02 -29.75
N PRO A 440 7.76 1.24 -30.11
CA PRO A 440 8.52 2.39 -29.62
C PRO A 440 8.53 2.49 -28.09
N ASP A 441 7.48 2.04 -27.40
CA ASP A 441 7.37 2.13 -25.94
C ASP A 441 8.09 1.00 -25.19
N GLY A 442 8.82 1.36 -24.14
CA GLY A 442 9.58 0.43 -23.31
C GLY A 442 8.73 -0.56 -22.50
N ALA A 443 7.61 -0.10 -21.92
CA ALA A 443 6.73 -0.95 -21.13
C ALA A 443 5.93 -1.92 -22.01
N VAL A 444 5.51 -1.49 -23.20
CA VAL A 444 4.89 -2.38 -24.21
C VAL A 444 5.88 -3.49 -24.62
N LYS A 445 7.12 -3.13 -24.99
CA LYS A 445 8.17 -4.14 -25.29
C LYS A 445 8.42 -5.08 -24.11
N ALA A 446 8.48 -4.57 -22.88
CA ALA A 446 8.70 -5.40 -21.70
C ALA A 446 7.59 -6.45 -21.52
N SER A 447 6.33 -6.05 -21.57
CA SER A 447 5.21 -6.97 -21.34
C SER A 447 5.04 -8.03 -22.43
N VAL A 448 5.40 -7.69 -23.67
CA VAL A 448 5.43 -8.64 -24.77
C VAL A 448 6.59 -9.62 -24.62
N ASN A 449 7.81 -9.14 -24.32
CA ASN A 449 8.96 -10.03 -24.09
C ASN A 449 8.74 -10.95 -22.88
N GLY A 450 8.12 -10.47 -21.78
CA GLY A 450 7.72 -11.29 -20.64
C GLY A 450 6.69 -12.36 -20.98
N SER A 451 5.70 -12.04 -21.82
CA SER A 451 4.72 -13.00 -22.34
C SER A 451 5.36 -14.07 -23.23
N PHE A 452 6.26 -13.66 -24.15
CA PHE A 452 7.00 -14.59 -25.02
C PHE A 452 8.01 -15.45 -24.23
N TYR A 453 8.69 -14.90 -23.22
CA TYR A 453 9.62 -15.66 -22.37
C TYR A 453 8.88 -16.71 -21.55
N ARG A 454 7.76 -16.35 -20.89
CA ARG A 454 6.91 -17.30 -20.14
C ARG A 454 6.39 -18.45 -21.01
N ALA A 455 6.06 -18.17 -22.27
CA ALA A 455 5.53 -19.18 -23.19
C ALA A 455 6.58 -20.09 -23.87
N THR A 456 7.83 -19.63 -24.02
CA THR A 456 8.83 -20.30 -24.86
C THR A 456 10.15 -20.65 -24.15
N GLY A 457 10.44 -20.04 -23.00
CA GLY A 457 11.69 -20.21 -22.26
C GLY A 457 12.95 -19.71 -22.98
N LYS A 458 12.83 -19.06 -24.15
CA LYS A 458 14.00 -18.61 -24.93
C LYS A 458 14.78 -17.50 -24.24
N LYS A 459 16.10 -17.63 -24.19
CA LYS A 459 17.02 -16.61 -23.65
C LYS A 459 16.91 -15.26 -24.37
N GLU A 460 16.63 -15.26 -25.67
CA GLU A 460 16.43 -14.05 -26.52
C GLU A 460 15.53 -12.99 -25.85
N TYR A 461 14.37 -13.41 -25.32
CA TYR A 461 13.40 -12.51 -24.69
C TYR A 461 13.82 -12.08 -23.26
N LEU A 462 14.57 -12.92 -22.54
CA LEU A 462 15.13 -12.59 -21.23
C LEU A 462 16.31 -11.61 -21.35
N ASP A 463 17.11 -11.71 -22.41
CA ASP A 463 18.18 -10.76 -22.71
C ASP A 463 17.59 -9.37 -23.04
N ALA A 464 16.52 -9.32 -23.83
CA ALA A 464 15.79 -8.09 -24.11
C ALA A 464 15.14 -7.47 -22.85
N LEU A 465 14.57 -8.30 -21.95
CA LEU A 465 14.10 -7.84 -20.64
C LEU A 465 15.24 -7.30 -19.76
N SER A 466 16.42 -7.91 -19.82
CA SER A 466 17.60 -7.45 -19.09
C SER A 466 18.07 -6.06 -19.56
N GLU A 467 17.97 -5.77 -20.86
CA GLU A 467 18.28 -4.46 -21.43
C GLU A 467 17.25 -3.40 -20.98
N LEU A 468 15.95 -3.71 -21.08
CA LEU A 468 14.85 -2.82 -20.66
C LEU A 468 14.86 -2.55 -19.14
N ASN A 469 15.33 -3.50 -18.33
CA ASN A 469 15.54 -3.33 -16.89
C ASN A 469 16.70 -2.35 -16.56
N THR A 470 17.45 -1.89 -17.57
CA THR A 470 18.47 -0.83 -17.49
C THR A 470 18.14 0.40 -18.36
N ASP A 471 16.90 0.52 -18.84
CA ASP A 471 16.42 1.65 -19.66
C ASP A 471 16.42 3.00 -18.91
N LEU A 472 16.41 4.12 -19.63
CA LEU A 472 16.43 5.45 -19.02
C LEU A 472 15.11 5.80 -18.30
N SER A 473 13.95 5.38 -18.83
CA SER A 473 12.65 5.65 -18.19
C SER A 473 12.46 4.78 -16.95
N LYS A 474 11.96 5.39 -15.86
CA LYS A 474 11.59 4.67 -14.64
C LYS A 474 10.52 3.62 -14.92
N ARG A 475 9.53 4.01 -15.73
CA ARG A 475 8.38 3.20 -16.15
C ARG A 475 8.80 1.96 -16.92
N THR A 476 9.74 2.08 -17.87
CA THR A 476 10.30 0.93 -18.60
C THR A 476 10.97 -0.07 -17.64
N ARG A 477 11.83 0.41 -16.73
CA ARG A 477 12.55 -0.43 -15.77
C ARG A 477 11.59 -1.14 -14.80
N LYS A 478 10.60 -0.42 -14.26
CA LYS A 478 9.51 -0.96 -13.43
C LYS A 478 8.75 -2.09 -14.15
N ALA A 479 8.31 -1.86 -15.39
CA ALA A 479 7.61 -2.86 -16.19
C ALA A 479 8.48 -4.10 -16.52
N ALA A 480 9.77 -3.91 -16.82
CA ALA A 480 10.71 -5.01 -17.06
C ALA A 480 10.98 -5.83 -15.79
N ALA A 481 11.14 -5.18 -14.63
CA ALA A 481 11.31 -5.84 -13.35
C ALA A 481 10.07 -6.65 -12.95
N ASP A 482 8.85 -6.10 -13.13
CA ASP A 482 7.61 -6.81 -12.85
C ASP A 482 7.45 -8.06 -13.74
N GLU A 483 7.73 -7.98 -15.05
CA GLU A 483 7.62 -9.12 -15.98
C GLU A 483 8.71 -10.20 -15.75
N LEU A 484 9.91 -9.80 -15.34
CA LEU A 484 10.98 -10.72 -14.93
C LEU A 484 10.58 -11.49 -13.65
N LEU A 485 9.96 -10.82 -12.67
CA LEU A 485 9.51 -11.45 -11.43
C LEU A 485 8.24 -12.31 -11.64
N ASP A 486 7.30 -11.86 -12.47
CA ASP A 486 6.09 -12.60 -12.89
C ASP A 486 6.40 -13.92 -13.64
N THR A 487 7.64 -14.13 -14.07
CA THR A 487 8.06 -15.39 -14.70
C THR A 487 8.51 -16.46 -13.68
N GLU A 488 8.68 -16.11 -12.40
CA GLU A 488 9.14 -17.01 -11.31
C GLU A 488 10.44 -17.81 -11.61
N SER A 489 11.22 -17.40 -12.61
CA SER A 489 12.42 -18.10 -13.09
C SER A 489 13.65 -17.71 -12.27
N ASP A 490 14.37 -18.71 -11.74
CA ASP A 490 15.66 -18.53 -11.04
C ASP A 490 16.73 -17.79 -11.86
N VAL A 491 16.56 -17.69 -13.19
CA VAL A 491 17.42 -16.87 -14.07
C VAL A 491 16.94 -15.42 -14.10
N ALA A 492 15.65 -15.18 -14.32
CA ALA A 492 15.06 -13.84 -14.34
C ALA A 492 15.20 -13.13 -12.99
N LEU A 493 15.00 -13.86 -11.90
CA LEU A 493 15.24 -13.40 -10.53
C LEU A 493 16.70 -12.91 -10.35
N LYS A 494 17.69 -13.66 -10.86
CA LYS A 494 19.10 -13.25 -10.82
C LYS A 494 19.39 -12.00 -11.65
N THR A 495 18.73 -11.83 -12.80
CA THR A 495 18.82 -10.61 -13.62
C THR A 495 18.37 -9.37 -12.83
N VAL A 496 17.20 -9.44 -12.18
CA VAL A 496 16.69 -8.32 -11.35
C VAL A 496 17.65 -8.00 -10.22
N ILE A 497 18.13 -9.03 -9.50
CA ILE A 497 19.09 -8.89 -8.38
C ILE A 497 20.40 -8.24 -8.82
N ALA A 498 20.95 -8.63 -9.97
CA ALA A 498 22.20 -8.07 -10.47
C ALA A 498 22.10 -6.54 -10.68
N SER A 499 20.96 -6.06 -11.16
CA SER A 499 20.69 -4.62 -11.34
C SER A 499 20.31 -3.88 -10.06
N PHE A 500 19.95 -4.57 -8.97
CA PHE A 500 19.21 -3.97 -7.85
C PHE A 500 19.90 -2.73 -7.26
N SER A 501 21.23 -2.81 -7.05
CA SER A 501 22.01 -1.70 -6.49
C SER A 501 22.11 -0.47 -7.39
N GLU A 502 21.81 -0.61 -8.69
CA GLU A 502 21.81 0.47 -9.68
C GLU A 502 20.42 1.13 -9.83
N GLN A 503 19.37 0.47 -9.33
CA GLN A 503 17.99 1.01 -9.37
C GLN A 503 17.77 2.12 -8.33
N GLU A 504 16.77 2.96 -8.60
CA GLU A 504 16.32 4.01 -7.69
C GLU A 504 15.59 3.45 -6.46
N MET A 505 15.54 4.22 -5.36
CA MET A 505 15.08 3.72 -4.06
C MET A 505 13.62 3.20 -4.07
N GLU A 506 12.72 3.82 -4.83
CA GLU A 506 11.33 3.36 -4.91
C GLU A 506 11.19 2.08 -5.75
N LEU A 507 11.98 1.91 -6.81
CA LEU A 507 12.05 0.66 -7.56
C LEU A 507 12.74 -0.45 -6.74
N GLN A 508 13.75 -0.13 -5.92
CA GLN A 508 14.33 -1.06 -4.93
C GLN A 508 13.27 -1.54 -3.92
N LYS A 509 12.51 -0.61 -3.30
CA LYS A 509 11.39 -0.95 -2.41
C LYS A 509 10.31 -1.77 -3.12
N HIS A 510 9.98 -1.43 -4.38
CA HIS A 510 9.02 -2.18 -5.19
C HIS A 510 9.46 -3.61 -5.43
N ILE A 511 10.71 -3.82 -5.86
CA ILE A 511 11.31 -5.15 -6.03
C ILE A 511 11.28 -5.92 -4.71
N LEU A 512 11.63 -5.31 -3.57
CA LEU A 512 11.56 -5.98 -2.26
C LEU A 512 10.14 -6.43 -1.89
N ARG A 513 9.10 -5.59 -2.13
CA ARG A 513 7.69 -5.97 -1.95
C ARG A 513 7.24 -7.07 -2.92
N ARG A 514 7.71 -7.07 -4.18
CA ARG A 514 7.42 -8.15 -5.15
C ARG A 514 8.10 -9.47 -4.74
N LEU A 515 9.31 -9.40 -4.16
CA LEU A 515 10.08 -10.56 -3.70
C LEU A 515 9.48 -11.22 -2.45
N GLU A 516 8.75 -10.48 -1.61
CA GLU A 516 8.03 -10.96 -0.42
C GLU A 516 7.16 -12.20 -0.71
N PHE A 517 6.49 -12.21 -1.88
CA PHE A 517 5.57 -13.28 -2.30
C PHE A 517 6.22 -14.36 -3.17
N SER A 518 7.52 -14.26 -3.46
CA SER A 518 8.21 -15.19 -4.36
C SER A 518 8.43 -16.56 -3.72
N LYS A 519 8.13 -17.63 -4.47
CA LYS A 519 8.26 -19.02 -4.00
C LYS A 519 9.57 -19.70 -4.42
N SER A 520 10.53 -18.93 -4.96
CA SER A 520 11.82 -19.48 -5.40
C SER A 520 12.67 -19.95 -4.22
N LYS A 521 13.30 -21.12 -4.38
CA LYS A 521 14.17 -21.74 -3.37
C LYS A 521 15.48 -20.98 -3.14
N ILE A 522 15.89 -20.11 -4.08
CA ILE A 522 17.10 -19.30 -3.93
C ILE A 522 16.84 -17.96 -3.24
N LEU A 523 15.60 -17.61 -2.90
CA LEU A 523 15.22 -16.28 -2.39
C LEU A 523 16.05 -15.79 -1.18
N TYR A 524 16.44 -16.67 -0.26
CA TYR A 524 17.34 -16.30 0.84
C TYR A 524 18.76 -15.92 0.36
N GLN A 525 19.30 -16.63 -0.64
CA GLN A 525 20.57 -16.29 -1.29
C GLN A 525 20.45 -14.99 -2.10
N CYS A 526 19.27 -14.75 -2.70
CA CYS A 526 18.94 -13.51 -3.39
C CYS A 526 19.00 -12.31 -2.44
N PHE A 527 18.28 -12.36 -1.31
CA PHE A 527 18.34 -11.30 -0.30
C PHE A 527 19.74 -11.12 0.31
N LEU A 528 20.48 -12.21 0.56
CA LEU A 528 21.88 -12.12 1.01
C LEU A 528 22.79 -11.43 -0.03
N SER A 529 22.58 -11.68 -1.32
CA SER A 529 23.30 -10.99 -2.39
C SER A 529 22.96 -9.50 -2.42
N ILE A 530 21.67 -9.17 -2.36
CA ILE A 530 21.19 -7.79 -2.32
C ILE A 530 21.75 -7.06 -1.08
N PHE A 531 21.72 -7.67 0.10
CA PHE A 531 22.21 -7.08 1.35
C PHE A 531 23.72 -6.75 1.29
N LYS A 532 24.51 -7.65 0.67
CA LYS A 532 25.95 -7.45 0.41
C LYS A 532 26.22 -6.28 -0.53
N THR A 533 25.53 -6.20 -1.67
CA THR A 533 25.74 -5.14 -2.68
C THR A 533 25.04 -3.81 -2.37
N SER A 534 24.19 -3.78 -1.34
CA SER A 534 23.40 -2.60 -0.95
C SER A 534 24.09 -1.71 0.07
N GLY A 535 23.84 -0.40 -0.02
CA GLY A 535 24.24 0.58 1.00
C GLY A 535 23.32 0.59 2.22
N GLU A 536 23.81 1.16 3.33
CA GLU A 536 23.13 1.20 4.64
C GLU A 536 21.68 1.76 4.61
N LYS A 537 21.32 2.64 3.66
CA LYS A 537 19.96 3.19 3.56
C LYS A 537 18.88 2.17 3.21
N ILE A 538 19.20 1.15 2.40
CA ILE A 538 18.22 0.14 1.93
C ILE A 538 18.29 -1.17 2.73
N ARG A 539 19.39 -1.41 3.47
CA ARG A 539 19.58 -2.57 4.35
C ARG A 539 18.44 -2.84 5.35
N PRO A 540 17.81 -1.83 5.99
CA PRO A 540 16.62 -2.05 6.82
C PRO A 540 15.46 -2.71 6.08
N PHE A 541 15.07 -2.18 4.92
CA PHE A 541 13.98 -2.70 4.10
C PHE A 541 14.26 -4.12 3.57
N ILE A 542 15.53 -4.46 3.34
CA ILE A 542 15.94 -5.82 2.94
C ILE A 542 15.75 -6.80 4.12
N VAL A 543 16.12 -6.40 5.34
CA VAL A 543 15.90 -7.18 6.57
C VAL A 543 14.41 -7.37 6.85
N GLU A 544 13.61 -6.32 6.64
CA GLU A 544 12.15 -6.37 6.75
C GLU A 544 11.53 -7.36 5.75
N ALA A 545 11.86 -7.25 4.46
CA ALA A 545 11.35 -8.14 3.42
C ALA A 545 11.69 -9.62 3.67
N VAL A 546 12.86 -9.91 4.24
CA VAL A 546 13.30 -11.28 4.60
C VAL A 546 12.48 -11.87 5.74
N ARG A 547 12.07 -11.05 6.72
CA ARG A 547 11.14 -11.46 7.78
C ARG A 547 9.77 -11.77 7.19
N ARG A 548 9.22 -10.85 6.38
CA ARG A 548 7.89 -11.00 5.78
C ARG A 548 7.79 -12.21 4.85
N ALA A 549 8.84 -12.51 4.09
CA ALA A 549 8.96 -13.72 3.27
C ALA A 549 9.08 -15.03 4.09
N GLY A 550 9.09 -14.98 5.43
CA GLY A 550 9.10 -16.16 6.31
C GLY A 550 10.39 -16.99 6.24
N LEU A 551 11.50 -16.42 5.77
CA LEU A 551 12.74 -17.15 5.50
C LEU A 551 13.61 -17.38 6.74
N VAL A 552 13.29 -16.75 7.87
CA VAL A 552 14.00 -16.85 9.14
C VAL A 552 12.97 -16.93 10.28
N ASN A 553 13.10 -17.96 11.13
CA ASN A 553 12.38 -18.08 12.40
C ASN A 553 13.30 -17.67 13.56
#